data_AF-A0A7I5EC55-F1
#
_entry.id   AF-A0A7I5EC55-F1
#
_cell.length_a   1.000
_cell.length_b   1.000
_cell.length_c   1.000
_cell.angle_alpha   90.00
_cell.angle_beta   90.00
_cell.angle_gamma   90.00
#
_symmetry.space_group_name_H-M   'P 1'
#
loop_
_entity.id
_entity.type
_entity.pdbx_description
1 polymer ?
#
loop_
_entity_poly.entity_id
_entity_poly.type
_entity_poly.pdbx_seq_one_letter_code
_entity_poly.pdbx_strand_id
1 'polypeptide(L)'
;MSGLSRIVPRIPIRQASTKAHDAHAIWKEVNRLASEGKWDNLNNQPKLFLFGKAKRETYAVYRAMNTKTDYWSTTPYGQFLKGIFRLVLAFAIIQGAVSLYEFVVPEEKRLHYKYREKHGHDEGHGHH
;
A
#
# COMPACT_ATOMS: atom_id res chain seq x y z
N MET A 1 14.47 -21.43 -46.48
CA MET A 1 13.75 -20.86 -45.32
C MET A 1 12.82 -21.94 -44.80
N SER A 2 13.09 -22.55 -43.64
CA SER A 2 12.25 -23.61 -43.09
C SER A 2 11.96 -23.29 -41.62
N GLY A 3 10.74 -22.84 -41.36
CA GLY A 3 10.27 -22.43 -40.03
C GLY A 3 9.89 -23.65 -39.20
N LEU A 4 10.69 -23.97 -38.20
CA LEU A 4 10.36 -24.99 -37.21
C LEU A 4 9.42 -24.38 -36.16
N SER A 5 8.17 -24.82 -36.20
CA SER A 5 7.14 -24.53 -35.20
C SER A 5 7.64 -24.92 -33.81
N ARG A 6 7.79 -23.92 -32.93
CA ARG A 6 8.20 -24.09 -31.53
C ARG A 6 7.09 -24.84 -30.78
N ILE A 7 7.27 -26.14 -30.59
CA ILE A 7 6.41 -26.97 -29.73
C ILE A 7 6.63 -26.51 -28.29
N VAL A 8 5.65 -25.81 -27.73
CA VAL A 8 5.61 -25.49 -26.30
C VAL A 8 5.21 -26.77 -25.56
N PRO A 9 6.06 -27.35 -24.70
CA PRO A 9 5.62 -28.47 -23.88
C PRO A 9 4.52 -27.97 -22.94
N ARG A 10 3.28 -28.39 -23.20
CA ARG A 10 2.20 -28.34 -22.22
C ARG A 10 2.69 -29.10 -20.99
N ILE A 11 2.95 -28.36 -19.92
CA ILE A 11 3.22 -28.95 -18.60
C ILE A 11 2.01 -29.85 -18.29
N PRO A 12 2.21 -31.15 -18.06
CA PRO A 12 1.12 -32.03 -17.67
C PRO A 12 0.61 -31.52 -16.32
N ILE A 13 -0.59 -30.95 -16.32
CA ILE A 13 -1.39 -30.79 -15.11
C ILE A 13 -1.65 -32.22 -14.67
N ARG A 14 -0.81 -32.73 -13.77
CA ARG A 14 -1.00 -34.03 -13.14
C ARG A 14 -2.42 -34.03 -12.59
N GLN A 15 -3.23 -34.95 -13.11
CA GLN A 15 -4.55 -35.24 -12.59
C GLN A 15 -4.41 -35.40 -11.07
N ALA A 16 -5.07 -34.50 -10.35
CA ALA A 16 -5.13 -34.55 -8.91
C ALA A 16 -5.77 -35.89 -8.54
N SER A 17 -4.94 -36.76 -7.96
CA SER A 17 -5.37 -37.98 -7.31
C SER A 17 -6.53 -37.64 -6.37
N THR A 18 -7.62 -38.38 -6.50
CA THR A 18 -8.71 -38.49 -5.54
C THR A 18 -8.13 -38.92 -4.18
N LYS A 19 -7.65 -37.96 -3.41
CA LYS A 19 -7.40 -38.09 -1.98
C LYS A 19 -8.18 -37.01 -1.28
N ALA A 20 -8.84 -37.40 -0.19
CA ALA A 20 -9.37 -36.49 0.81
C ALA A 20 -8.44 -35.26 0.92
N HIS A 21 -9.03 -34.08 0.73
CA HIS A 21 -8.40 -32.76 0.76
C HIS A 21 -7.12 -32.80 1.61
N ASP A 22 -5.93 -32.88 1.00
CA ASP A 22 -4.68 -32.93 1.77
C ASP A 22 -4.59 -31.60 2.53
N ALA A 23 -5.00 -31.61 3.80
CA ALA A 23 -5.12 -30.43 4.64
C ALA A 23 -3.77 -29.70 4.77
N HIS A 24 -2.68 -30.40 4.50
CA HIS A 24 -1.32 -29.88 4.56
C HIS A 24 -0.71 -29.54 3.20
N ALA A 25 -1.41 -29.75 2.08
CA ALA A 25 -0.88 -29.45 0.74
C ALA A 25 -0.48 -27.98 0.60
N ILE A 26 -1.31 -27.08 1.14
CA ILE A 26 -1.03 -25.64 1.13
C ILE A 26 0.22 -25.32 1.96
N TRP A 27 0.37 -25.95 3.13
CA TRP A 27 1.53 -25.74 4.02
C TRP A 27 2.84 -26.26 3.42
N LYS A 28 2.81 -27.39 2.69
CA LYS A 28 3.96 -27.88 1.93
C LYS A 28 4.39 -26.86 0.87
N GLU A 29 3.42 -26.25 0.21
CA GLU A 29 3.70 -25.25 -0.82
C GLU A 29 4.24 -23.94 -0.24
N VAL A 30 3.73 -23.50 0.91
CA VAL A 30 4.30 -22.37 1.67
C VAL A 30 5.76 -22.64 2.03
N ASN A 31 6.07 -23.83 2.56
CA ASN A 31 7.43 -24.20 2.92
C ASN A 31 8.38 -24.21 1.70
N ARG A 32 7.88 -24.68 0.54
CA ARG A 32 8.63 -24.61 -0.73
C ARG A 32 8.85 -23.16 -1.19
N LEU A 33 7.83 -22.31 -1.10
CA LEU A 33 7.95 -20.89 -1.47
C LEU A 33 8.88 -20.14 -0.51
N ALA A 34 8.91 -20.53 0.76
CA ALA A 34 9.82 -20.01 1.77
C ALA A 34 11.27 -20.42 1.48
N SER A 35 11.53 -21.68 1.14
CA SER A 35 12.88 -22.14 0.78
C SER A 35 13.40 -21.47 -0.51
N GLU A 36 12.50 -21.13 -1.43
CA GLU A 36 12.81 -20.36 -2.65
C GLU A 36 12.96 -18.85 -2.39
N GLY A 37 12.80 -18.39 -1.14
CA GLY A 37 12.91 -16.98 -0.76
C GLY A 37 11.78 -16.08 -1.28
N LYS A 38 10.68 -16.68 -1.77
CA LYS A 38 9.49 -15.99 -2.28
C LYS A 38 8.46 -15.72 -1.18
N TRP A 39 8.52 -16.46 -0.08
CA TRP A 39 7.68 -16.25 1.09
C TRP A 39 8.42 -15.46 2.17
N ASP A 40 7.70 -14.56 2.83
CA ASP A 40 8.15 -13.90 4.05
C ASP A 40 7.62 -14.69 5.24
N ASN A 41 8.53 -15.42 5.92
CA ASN A 41 8.19 -16.24 7.08
C ASN A 41 7.81 -15.42 8.31
N LEU A 42 8.31 -14.19 8.45
CA LEU A 42 8.04 -13.35 9.62
C LEU A 42 6.58 -12.91 9.63
N ASN A 43 6.10 -12.47 8.47
CA ASN A 43 4.76 -11.92 8.30
C ASN A 43 3.76 -12.94 7.71
N ASN A 44 4.22 -14.16 7.43
CA ASN A 44 3.48 -15.24 6.78
C ASN A 44 2.72 -14.77 5.51
N GLN A 45 3.43 -14.10 4.60
CA GLN A 45 2.86 -13.51 3.39
C GLN A 45 3.82 -13.58 2.19
N PRO A 46 3.33 -13.41 0.95
CA PRO A 46 4.19 -13.23 -0.22
C PRO A 46 5.14 -12.05 -0.05
N LYS A 47 6.38 -12.21 -0.52
CA LYS A 47 7.37 -11.12 -0.52
C LYS A 47 6.91 -9.97 -1.44
N LEU A 48 7.20 -8.74 -1.02
CA LEU A 48 6.70 -7.53 -1.69
C LEU A 48 7.26 -7.30 -3.10
N PHE A 49 8.45 -7.80 -3.45
CA PHE A 49 9.06 -7.54 -4.76
C PHE A 49 9.13 -8.80 -5.63
N LEU A 50 8.00 -9.50 -5.75
CA LEU A 50 7.84 -10.63 -6.66
C LEU A 50 7.29 -10.19 -8.01
N PHE A 51 7.87 -10.73 -9.09
CA PHE A 51 7.47 -10.41 -10.46
C PHE A 51 7.17 -11.68 -11.28
N GLY A 52 6.44 -11.50 -12.38
CA GLY A 52 6.14 -12.54 -13.35
C GLY A 52 5.48 -13.80 -12.75
N LYS A 53 6.03 -14.97 -13.11
CA LYS A 53 5.50 -16.28 -12.70
C LYS A 53 5.58 -16.49 -11.18
N ALA A 54 6.67 -16.05 -10.54
CA ALA A 54 6.88 -16.19 -9.10
C ALA A 54 5.79 -15.45 -8.31
N LYS A 55 5.40 -14.24 -8.76
CA LYS A 55 4.28 -13.51 -8.15
C LYS A 55 2.98 -14.30 -8.23
N ARG A 56 2.61 -14.77 -9.43
CA ARG A 56 1.34 -15.49 -9.65
C ARG A 56 1.23 -16.74 -8.80
N GLU A 57 2.30 -17.53 -8.74
CA GLU A 57 2.38 -18.75 -7.94
C GLU A 57 2.23 -18.46 -6.44
N THR A 58 3.04 -17.54 -5.91
CA THR A 58 3.04 -17.19 -4.48
C THR A 58 1.71 -16.57 -4.05
N TYR A 59 1.11 -15.72 -4.90
CA TYR A 59 -0.19 -15.10 -4.62
C TYR A 59 -1.36 -16.08 -4.72
N ALA A 60 -1.27 -17.12 -5.56
CA ALA A 60 -2.30 -18.15 -5.63
C ALA A 60 -2.39 -18.92 -4.29
N VAL A 61 -1.24 -19.28 -3.73
CA VAL A 61 -1.13 -19.94 -2.42
C VAL A 61 -1.62 -19.03 -1.30
N TYR A 62 -1.21 -17.76 -1.31
CA TYR A 62 -1.68 -16.78 -0.33
C TYR A 62 -3.19 -16.57 -0.37
N ARG A 63 -3.78 -16.49 -1.56
CA ARG A 63 -5.24 -16.35 -1.72
C ARG A 63 -6.00 -17.60 -1.27
N ALA A 64 -5.42 -18.79 -1.45
CA ALA A 64 -6.01 -20.03 -0.97
C ALA A 64 -6.01 -20.11 0.57
N MET A 65 -5.04 -19.48 1.24
CA MET A 65 -4.99 -19.41 2.71
C MET A 65 -5.81 -18.28 3.31
N ASN A 66 -5.84 -17.13 2.63
CA ASN A 66 -6.42 -15.92 3.18
C ASN A 66 -7.91 -15.85 2.80
N THR A 67 -8.77 -16.19 3.74
CA THR A 67 -10.24 -16.16 3.58
C THR A 67 -10.85 -14.76 3.74
N LYS A 68 -10.02 -13.74 3.99
CA LYS A 68 -10.46 -12.37 4.22
C LYS A 68 -10.94 -11.71 2.93
N THR A 69 -12.13 -11.12 3.00
CA THR A 69 -12.82 -10.45 1.88
C THR A 69 -12.47 -8.98 1.72
N ASP A 70 -11.89 -8.33 2.74
CA ASP A 70 -11.56 -6.90 2.70
C ASP A 70 -10.33 -6.62 1.82
N TYR A 71 -10.51 -5.80 0.77
CA TYR A 71 -9.52 -5.49 -0.27
C TYR A 71 -8.16 -5.06 0.28
N TRP A 72 -8.15 -4.28 1.37
CA TRP A 72 -6.94 -3.79 2.03
C TRP A 72 -6.21 -4.85 2.85
N SER A 73 -6.87 -5.96 3.17
CA SER A 73 -6.32 -7.06 3.96
C SER A 73 -5.96 -8.29 3.12
N THR A 74 -6.50 -8.38 1.90
CA THR A 74 -6.28 -9.50 0.98
C THR A 74 -4.93 -9.41 0.26
N THR A 75 -4.28 -8.26 0.25
CA THR A 75 -2.99 -8.07 -0.43
C THR A 75 -1.89 -7.70 0.55
N PRO A 76 -0.66 -8.23 0.39
CA PRO A 76 0.51 -7.82 1.19
C PRO A 76 0.77 -6.31 1.09
N TYR A 77 0.39 -5.69 -0.03
CA TYR A 77 0.47 -4.25 -0.24
C TYR A 77 -0.66 -3.45 0.42
N GLY A 78 -1.77 -4.08 0.80
CA GLY A 78 -2.98 -3.38 1.21
C GLY A 78 -2.79 -2.59 2.49
N GLN A 79 -1.98 -3.09 3.45
CA GLN A 79 -1.61 -2.31 4.63
C GLN A 79 -0.75 -1.10 4.30
N PHE A 80 0.23 -1.26 3.40
CA PHE A 80 1.09 -0.17 2.95
C PHE A 80 0.28 0.91 2.21
N LEU A 81 -0.59 0.48 1.30
CA LEU A 81 -1.46 1.36 0.53
C LEU A 81 -2.48 2.09 1.42
N LYS A 82 -3.01 1.41 2.45
CA LYS A 82 -3.85 2.02 3.50
C LYS A 82 -3.08 3.08 4.29
N GLY A 83 -1.80 2.85 4.56
CA GLY A 83 -0.91 3.84 5.18
C GLY A 83 -0.75 5.08 4.31
N ILE A 84 -0.40 4.91 3.03
CA ILE A 84 -0.30 6.01 2.06
C ILE A 84 -1.61 6.78 1.95
N PHE A 85 -2.74 6.07 1.81
CA PHE A 85 -4.05 6.68 1.72
C PHE A 85 -4.36 7.56 2.94
N ARG A 86 -4.06 7.07 4.15
CA ARG A 86 -4.25 7.84 5.38
C ARG A 86 -3.37 9.10 5.42
N LEU A 87 -2.13 9.03 4.94
CA LEU A 87 -1.25 10.21 4.87
C LEU A 87 -1.77 11.26 3.89
N VAL A 88 -2.21 10.83 2.69
CA VAL A 88 -2.81 11.73 1.70
C VAL A 88 -4.09 12.37 2.24
N LEU A 89 -4.95 11.58 2.89
CA LEU A 89 -6.17 12.07 3.51
C LEU A 89 -5.87 13.10 4.61
N ALA A 90 -4.88 12.83 5.46
CA ALA A 90 -4.46 13.78 6.50
C ALA A 90 -4.00 15.10 5.90
N PHE A 91 -3.18 15.06 4.83
CA PHE A 91 -2.73 16.27 4.14
C PHE A 91 -3.89 17.05 3.51
N ALA A 92 -4.83 16.35 2.88
CA ALA A 92 -6.02 16.96 2.30
C ALA A 92 -6.90 17.64 3.37
N ILE A 93 -7.07 17.03 4.54
CA ILE A 93 -7.81 17.61 5.66
C ILE A 93 -7.12 18.89 6.16
N ILE A 94 -5.79 18.87 6.33
CA ILE A 94 -5.03 20.05 6.75
C ILE A 94 -5.20 21.19 5.75
N GLN A 95 -5.03 20.91 4.45
CA GLN A 95 -5.20 21.91 3.40
C GLN A 95 -6.63 22.46 3.37
N GLY A 96 -7.63 21.58 3.43
CA GLY A 96 -9.04 22.01 3.49
C GLY A 96 -9.33 22.87 4.71
N ALA A 97 -8.78 22.53 5.88
CA ALA A 97 -8.92 23.33 7.10
C ALA A 97 -8.26 24.71 6.97
N VAL A 98 -7.07 24.79 6.36
CA VAL A 98 -6.40 26.07 6.07
C VAL A 98 -7.23 26.89 5.10
N SER A 99 -7.68 26.32 3.99
CA SER A 99 -8.53 27.03 3.02
C SER A 99 -9.85 27.51 3.65
N LEU A 100 -10.47 26.70 4.51
CA LEU A 100 -11.67 27.10 5.25
C LEU A 100 -11.36 28.25 6.22
N TYR A 101 -10.23 28.22 6.92
CA TYR A 101 -9.81 29.31 7.79
C TYR A 101 -9.59 30.61 7.02
N GLU A 102 -8.93 30.55 5.86
CA GLU A 102 -8.75 31.73 4.99
C GLU A 102 -10.07 32.27 4.43
N PHE A 103 -11.03 31.38 4.17
CA PHE A 103 -12.37 31.78 3.72
C PHE A 103 -13.20 32.42 4.84
N VAL A 104 -13.16 31.87 6.06
CA VAL A 104 -13.95 32.35 7.20
C VAL A 104 -13.34 33.60 7.85
N VAL A 105 -12.00 33.74 7.83
CA VAL A 105 -11.30 34.89 8.40
C VAL A 105 -10.83 35.80 7.27
N PRO A 106 -11.50 36.95 7.05
CA PRO A 106 -11.11 37.92 6.04
C PRO A 106 -9.65 38.38 6.23
N GLU A 107 -8.98 38.65 5.11
CA GLU A 107 -7.54 38.93 5.05
C GLU A 107 -7.11 40.06 6.01
N GLU A 108 -7.97 41.04 6.23
CA GLU A 108 -7.76 42.18 7.13
C GLU A 108 -7.51 41.76 8.61
N LYS A 109 -8.20 40.72 9.09
CA LYS A 109 -8.01 40.18 10.46
C LYS A 109 -6.75 39.31 10.55
N ARG A 110 -6.34 38.67 9.45
CA ARG A 110 -5.10 37.87 9.36
C ARG A 110 -3.85 38.75 9.31
N LEU A 111 -3.89 39.85 8.56
CA LEU A 111 -2.81 40.83 8.50
C LEU A 111 -2.53 41.43 9.88
N HIS A 112 -3.58 41.72 10.65
CA HIS A 112 -3.46 42.31 12.00
C HIS A 112 -2.70 41.42 12.99
N TYR A 113 -2.62 40.10 12.76
CA TYR A 113 -1.81 39.17 13.54
C TYR A 113 -0.42 38.95 12.94
N LYS A 114 -0.32 38.84 11.60
CA LYS A 114 0.95 38.62 10.87
C LYS A 114 1.87 39.85 10.89
N TYR A 115 1.32 41.07 11.00
CA TYR A 115 2.04 42.34 11.07
C TYR A 115 1.96 43.01 12.45
N ARG A 116 1.43 42.33 13.47
CA ARG A 116 1.29 42.89 14.82
C ARG A 116 2.63 43.32 15.42
N GLU A 117 3.69 42.56 15.16
CA GLU A 117 5.06 42.90 15.60
C GLU A 117 5.62 44.13 14.89
N LYS A 118 5.17 44.45 13.67
CA LYS A 118 5.69 45.58 12.90
C LYS A 118 5.12 46.93 13.30
N HIS A 119 4.03 46.95 14.07
CA HIS A 119 3.40 48.18 14.58
C HIS A 119 3.68 48.45 16.07
N GLY A 120 4.44 47.59 16.75
CA GLY A 120 4.78 47.76 18.17
C GLY A 120 6.06 48.54 18.45
N HIS A 121 6.68 49.16 17.43
CA HIS A 121 7.99 49.80 17.55
C HIS A 121 8.04 51.20 16.93
N ASP A 122 6.92 51.92 16.93
CA ASP A 122 6.86 53.32 16.45
C ASP A 122 6.03 54.24 17.35
N GLU A 123 5.91 53.91 18.64
CA GLU A 123 5.43 54.87 19.66
C GLU A 123 6.64 55.56 20.32
N GLY A 124 7.31 56.39 19.52
CA GLY A 124 8.45 57.21 19.91
C GLY A 124 8.32 58.67 19.48
N HIS A 125 7.10 59.21 19.39
CA HIS A 125 6.87 60.64 19.23
C HIS A 125 5.96 61.16 20.35
N GLY A 126 6.59 61.58 21.45
CA GLY A 126 5.98 62.32 22.55
C GLY A 126 6.76 63.60 22.80
N HIS A 127 6.17 64.71 22.35
CA HIS A 127 6.48 66.11 22.66
C HIS A 127 7.06 66.38 24.06
N HIS A 128 8.17 67.13 24.13
CA HIS A 128 8.38 68.30 25.02
C HIS A 128 9.67 69.05 24.66
#